data_AF-A0A9D2UEG3-F1
#
_entry.id   AF-A0A9D2UEG3-F1
#
_cell.length_a   1.000
_cell.length_b   1.000
_cell.length_c   1.000
_cell.angle_alpha   90.00
_cell.angle_beta   90.00
_cell.angle_gamma   90.00
#
_symmetry.space_group_name_H-M   'P 1'
#
loop_
_entity.id
_entity.type
_entity.pdbx_description
1 polymer ?
#
loop_
_entity_poly.entity_id
_entity_poly.type
_entity_poly.pdbx_seq_one_letter_code
_entity_poly.pdbx_strand_id
1 'polypeptide(L)'
;MPNPIVVSHLDKAQLQLAGATRIINVAATAVAARGIAHLSLTGGSMGIAVLAGIAESPLSATVDWSKVHFWWSDERFVPRGHADRNEQQAKDAWLTSLGLPEENLHVMGASDVFDTPEEAAEAYTAELARYAPEGEASPLFDLTLLGMGPDGHIASLF
;
A
#
# COMPACT_ATOMS: atom_id res chain seq x y z
N MET A 1 8.32 9.78 -20.81
CA MET A 1 7.42 9.55 -19.66
C MET A 1 6.03 9.31 -20.20
N PRO A 2 5.27 8.34 -19.69
CA PRO A 2 3.86 8.20 -20.06
C PRO A 2 3.11 9.50 -19.70
N ASN A 3 2.11 9.87 -20.49
CA ASN A 3 1.31 11.06 -20.22
C ASN A 3 0.47 10.83 -18.95
N PRO A 4 0.42 11.81 -18.03
CA PRO A 4 -0.45 11.70 -16.86
C PRO A 4 -1.91 11.61 -17.30
N ILE A 5 -2.65 10.68 -16.70
CA ILE A 5 -4.09 10.54 -16.90
C ILE A 5 -4.78 11.19 -15.70
N VAL A 6 -5.64 12.17 -15.97
CA VAL A 6 -6.48 12.80 -14.95
C VAL A 6 -7.89 12.24 -15.08
N VAL A 7 -8.39 11.63 -14.01
CA VAL A 7 -9.77 11.15 -13.92
C VAL A 7 -10.44 11.88 -12.76
N SER A 8 -11.45 12.67 -13.09
CA SER A 8 -12.22 13.42 -12.10
C SER A 8 -13.49 12.67 -11.72
N HIS A 9 -13.83 12.71 -10.44
CA HIS A 9 -15.05 12.13 -9.89
C HIS A 9 -15.87 13.21 -9.20
N LEU A 10 -17.19 13.02 -9.09
CA LEU A 10 -18.09 14.02 -8.51
C LEU A 10 -17.88 14.18 -7.00
N ASP A 11 -17.56 13.08 -6.32
CA ASP A 11 -17.42 13.02 -4.87
C ASP A 11 -16.43 11.95 -4.42
N LYS A 12 -16.23 11.86 -3.10
CA LYS A 12 -15.33 10.90 -2.47
C LYS A 12 -15.78 9.45 -2.64
N ALA A 13 -17.08 9.17 -2.69
CA ALA A 13 -17.60 7.81 -2.82
C ALA A 13 -17.32 7.24 -4.21
N GLN A 14 -17.50 8.06 -5.25
CA GLN A 14 -17.13 7.67 -6.62
C GLN A 14 -15.62 7.50 -6.78
N LEU A 15 -14.81 8.38 -6.17
CA LEU A 15 -13.35 8.24 -6.16
C LEU A 15 -12.91 6.96 -5.43
N GLN A 16 -13.53 6.65 -4.27
CA GLN A 16 -13.29 5.41 -3.54
C GLN A 16 -13.56 4.18 -4.42
N LEU A 17 -14.75 4.11 -5.03
CA LEU A 17 -15.14 2.98 -5.88
C LEU A 17 -14.21 2.82 -7.08
N ALA A 18 -13.86 3.92 -7.75
CA ALA A 18 -12.96 3.90 -8.91
C ALA A 18 -11.54 3.50 -8.53
N GLY A 19 -11.01 4.03 -7.41
CA GLY A 19 -9.70 3.66 -6.87
C GLY A 19 -9.64 2.18 -6.50
N ALA A 20 -10.64 1.68 -5.77
CA ALA A 20 -10.73 0.28 -5.38
C ALA A 20 -10.76 -0.64 -6.61
N THR A 21 -11.63 -0.33 -7.58
CA THR A 21 -11.75 -1.09 -8.83
C THR A 21 -10.42 -1.09 -9.60
N ARG A 22 -9.73 0.05 -9.66
CA ARG A 22 -8.44 0.15 -10.35
C ARG A 22 -7.38 -0.72 -9.68
N ILE A 23 -7.27 -0.68 -8.35
CA ILE A 23 -6.29 -1.48 -7.60
C ILE A 23 -6.56 -2.98 -7.77
N ILE A 24 -7.82 -3.41 -7.64
CA ILE A 24 -8.23 -4.81 -7.86
C ILE A 24 -7.80 -5.26 -9.26
N ASN A 25 -8.08 -4.47 -10.30
CA ASN A 25 -7.72 -4.80 -11.67
C ASN A 25 -6.20 -4.88 -11.87
N VAL A 26 -5.42 -3.98 -11.26
CA VAL A 26 -3.95 -4.06 -11.30
C VAL A 26 -3.47 -5.35 -10.65
N ALA A 27 -3.94 -5.64 -9.43
CA ALA A 27 -3.54 -6.83 -8.69
C ALA A 27 -3.90 -8.12 -9.45
N ALA A 28 -5.15 -8.23 -9.93
CA ALA A 28 -5.61 -9.37 -10.73
C ALA A 28 -4.74 -9.59 -11.98
N THR A 29 -4.44 -8.50 -12.70
CA THR A 29 -3.63 -8.56 -13.92
C THR A 29 -2.20 -8.99 -13.62
N ALA A 30 -1.57 -8.42 -12.60
CA ALA A 30 -0.22 -8.73 -12.18
C ALA A 30 -0.09 -10.19 -11.72
N VAL A 31 -1.00 -10.65 -10.85
CA VAL A 31 -1.06 -12.04 -10.38
C VAL A 31 -1.31 -13.00 -11.53
N ALA A 32 -2.21 -12.71 -12.46
CA ALA A 32 -2.46 -13.57 -13.62
C ALA A 32 -1.24 -13.65 -14.56
N ALA A 33 -0.52 -12.55 -14.75
CA ALA A 33 0.61 -12.49 -15.68
C ALA A 33 1.90 -13.08 -15.11
N ARG A 34 2.17 -12.88 -13.81
CA ARG A 34 3.47 -13.21 -13.20
C ARG A 34 3.37 -14.07 -11.94
N GLY A 35 2.18 -14.37 -11.46
CA GLY A 35 1.96 -15.12 -10.23
C GLY A 35 2.22 -14.31 -8.95
N ILE A 36 2.54 -13.02 -9.06
CA ILE A 36 2.87 -12.13 -7.95
C ILE A 36 2.53 -10.67 -8.29
N ALA A 37 2.10 -9.91 -7.29
CA ALA A 37 1.93 -8.46 -7.40
C ALA A 37 2.55 -7.72 -6.22
N HIS A 38 3.13 -6.54 -6.46
CA HIS A 38 3.66 -5.67 -5.41
C HIS A 38 2.87 -4.35 -5.39
N LEU A 39 2.16 -4.07 -4.30
CA LEU A 39 1.35 -2.86 -4.11
C LEU A 39 1.89 -2.05 -2.94
N SER A 40 2.26 -0.79 -3.20
CA SER A 40 2.60 0.17 -2.15
C SER A 40 1.39 1.02 -1.78
N LEU A 41 1.05 0.98 -0.49
CA LEU A 41 -0.11 1.64 0.11
C LEU A 41 0.27 3.00 0.70
N THR A 42 -0.75 3.76 1.06
CA THR A 42 -0.63 5.06 1.73
C THR A 42 -1.63 5.11 2.87
N GLY A 43 -1.32 5.92 3.88
CA GLY A 43 -2.31 6.37 4.85
C GLY A 43 -3.23 7.45 4.28
N GLY A 44 -3.84 8.20 5.21
CA GLY A 44 -4.71 9.32 4.91
C GLY A 44 -6.14 8.91 4.56
N SER A 45 -7.08 9.83 4.74
CA SER A 45 -8.51 9.50 4.73
C SER A 45 -8.98 8.84 3.43
N MET A 46 -8.47 9.29 2.28
CA MET A 46 -8.86 8.71 0.99
C MET A 46 -8.15 7.40 0.67
N GLY A 47 -6.88 7.24 1.08
CA GLY A 47 -6.14 5.98 0.91
C GLY A 47 -6.86 4.85 1.64
N ILE A 48 -7.17 5.06 2.92
CA ILE A 48 -7.89 4.08 3.74
C ILE A 48 -9.32 3.84 3.25
N ALA A 49 -10.03 4.88 2.81
CA ALA A 49 -11.37 4.71 2.22
C ALA A 49 -11.34 3.82 0.97
N VAL A 50 -10.33 3.97 0.11
CA VAL A 50 -10.12 3.10 -1.05
C VAL A 50 -9.90 1.64 -0.62
N LEU A 51 -9.12 1.38 0.44
CA LEU A 51 -8.93 0.01 0.95
C LEU A 51 -10.24 -0.59 1.48
N ALA A 52 -11.05 0.18 2.22
CA ALA A 52 -12.37 -0.26 2.64
C ALA A 52 -13.28 -0.57 1.43
N GLY A 53 -13.21 0.26 0.38
CA GLY A 53 -13.91 0.00 -0.88
C GLY A 53 -13.46 -1.28 -1.60
N ILE A 54 -12.21 -1.71 -1.44
CA ILE A 54 -11.75 -3.03 -1.92
C ILE A 54 -12.39 -4.13 -1.10
N ALA A 55 -12.41 -4.02 0.23
CA ALA A 55 -13.01 -5.02 1.12
C ALA A 55 -14.50 -5.26 0.82
N GLU A 56 -15.24 -4.19 0.49
CA GLU A 56 -16.68 -4.25 0.16
C GLU A 56 -16.97 -4.69 -1.28
N SER A 57 -15.98 -4.65 -2.18
CA SER A 57 -16.18 -4.93 -3.59
C SER A 57 -16.29 -6.43 -3.87
N PRO A 58 -17.32 -6.91 -4.57
CA PRO A 58 -17.41 -8.31 -4.97
C PRO A 58 -16.28 -8.71 -5.95
N LEU A 59 -15.66 -7.74 -6.63
CA LEU A 59 -14.50 -7.99 -7.50
C LEU A 59 -13.26 -8.36 -6.70
N SER A 60 -13.22 -8.08 -5.39
CA SER A 60 -12.11 -8.48 -4.53
C SER A 60 -11.89 -9.99 -4.51
N ALA A 61 -12.96 -10.78 -4.65
CA ALA A 61 -12.90 -12.24 -4.73
C ALA A 61 -12.24 -12.76 -6.02
N THR A 62 -11.98 -11.90 -7.01
CA THR A 62 -11.32 -12.29 -8.27
C THR A 62 -9.79 -12.32 -8.15
N VAL A 63 -9.23 -11.83 -7.04
CA VAL A 63 -7.80 -11.77 -6.79
C VAL A 63 -7.42 -12.82 -5.75
N ASP A 64 -6.39 -13.60 -6.05
CA ASP A 64 -5.71 -14.43 -5.06
C ASP A 64 -4.76 -13.55 -4.24
N TRP A 65 -5.27 -12.96 -3.16
CA TRP A 65 -4.53 -12.02 -2.32
C TRP A 65 -3.30 -12.63 -1.64
N SER A 66 -3.22 -13.97 -1.52
CA SER A 66 -2.03 -14.67 -1.02
C SER A 66 -0.80 -14.53 -1.92
N LYS A 67 -0.97 -13.98 -3.14
CA LYS A 67 0.11 -13.68 -4.10
C LYS A 67 0.43 -12.19 -4.19
N VAL A 68 -0.17 -11.37 -3.34
CA VAL A 68 0.04 -9.92 -3.33
C VAL A 68 0.88 -9.54 -2.14
N HIS A 69 2.01 -8.88 -2.39
CA HIS A 69 2.86 -8.27 -1.37
C HIS A 69 2.43 -6.81 -1.18
N PHE A 70 2.13 -6.46 0.07
CA PHE A 70 1.72 -5.12 0.49
C PHE A 70 2.87 -4.40 1.19
N TRP A 71 3.07 -3.16 0.78
CA TRP A 71 4.12 -2.26 1.23
C TRP A 71 3.47 -0.93 1.62
N TRP A 72 4.22 -0.06 2.27
CA TRP A 72 3.83 1.33 2.51
C TRP A 72 4.80 2.30 1.86
N SER A 73 4.26 3.42 1.37
CA SER A 73 5.01 4.56 0.82
C SER A 73 5.57 5.47 1.91
N ASP A 74 4.87 5.55 3.04
CA ASP A 74 5.31 6.21 4.27
C ASP A 74 4.63 5.60 5.49
N GLU A 75 5.11 5.97 6.68
CA GLU A 75 4.53 5.53 7.93
C GLU A 75 4.90 6.47 9.07
N ARG A 76 4.06 6.47 10.11
CA ARG A 76 4.26 7.22 11.33
C ARG A 76 5.13 6.38 12.26
N PHE A 77 6.28 6.92 12.66
CA PHE A 77 7.19 6.27 13.59
C PHE A 77 6.68 6.38 15.04
N VAL A 78 5.63 5.62 15.32
CA VAL A 78 4.96 5.47 16.62
C VAL A 78 4.83 3.97 16.94
N PRO A 79 4.43 3.58 18.17
CA PRO A 79 4.37 2.17 18.56
C PRO A 79 3.42 1.34 17.68
N ARG A 80 3.67 0.03 17.60
CA ARG A 80 2.75 -0.92 16.96
C ARG A 80 1.34 -0.82 17.57
N GLY A 81 0.31 -1.00 16.73
CA GLY A 81 -1.08 -0.90 17.16
C GLY A 81 -1.59 0.52 17.42
N HIS A 82 -0.75 1.55 17.29
CA HIS A 82 -1.19 2.93 17.44
C HIS A 82 -2.11 3.36 16.30
N ALA A 83 -3.18 4.09 16.61
CA ALA A 83 -4.22 4.48 15.65
C ALA A 83 -3.70 5.36 14.49
N ASP A 84 -2.60 6.09 14.71
CA ASP A 84 -1.97 6.92 13.67
C ASP A 84 -1.12 6.12 12.68
N ARG A 85 -0.90 4.83 12.89
CA ARG A 85 -0.17 3.99 11.94
C ARG A 85 -1.00 3.72 10.70
N ASN A 86 -0.42 4.01 9.54
CA ASN A 86 -0.98 3.72 8.23
C ASN A 86 -1.22 2.20 8.09
N GLU A 87 -0.32 1.38 8.62
CA GLU A 87 -0.49 -0.07 8.62
C GLU A 87 -1.67 -0.54 9.47
N GLN A 88 -1.82 0.01 10.68
CA GLN A 88 -2.94 -0.36 11.56
C GLN A 88 -4.27 0.01 10.91
N GLN A 89 -4.36 1.20 10.32
CA GLN A 89 -5.55 1.63 9.58
C GLN A 89 -5.85 0.73 8.38
N ALA A 90 -4.84 0.27 7.64
CA ALA A 90 -5.01 -0.65 6.52
C ALA A 90 -5.47 -2.04 6.98
N LYS A 91 -4.93 -2.53 8.11
CA LYS A 91 -5.37 -3.77 8.77
C LYS A 91 -6.82 -3.73 9.19
N ASP A 92 -7.23 -2.63 9.83
CA ASP A 92 -8.59 -2.43 10.30
C ASP A 92 -9.59 -2.29 9.15
N ALA A 93 -9.19 -1.60 8.07
CA ALA A 93 -10.04 -1.39 6.90
C ALA A 93 -10.23 -2.65 6.06
N TRP A 94 -9.21 -3.50 5.93
CA TRP A 94 -9.24 -4.59 4.95
C TRP A 94 -8.29 -5.76 5.27
N LEU A 95 -7.01 -5.50 5.51
CA LEU A 95 -5.98 -6.54 5.38
C LEU A 95 -6.13 -7.68 6.38
N THR A 96 -6.64 -7.43 7.59
CA THR A 96 -6.84 -8.48 8.61
C THR A 96 -7.82 -9.56 8.14
N SER A 97 -8.85 -9.18 7.37
CA SER A 97 -9.87 -10.10 6.87
C SER A 97 -9.37 -11.08 5.82
N LEU A 98 -8.22 -10.81 5.21
CA LEU A 98 -7.68 -11.61 4.11
C LEU A 98 -6.91 -12.85 4.58
N GLY A 99 -6.45 -12.88 5.84
CA GLY A 99 -5.62 -13.98 6.34
C GLY A 99 -4.33 -14.18 5.54
N LEU A 100 -3.66 -13.08 5.18
CA LEU A 100 -2.46 -13.10 4.34
C LEU A 100 -1.29 -13.84 5.01
N PRO A 101 -0.39 -14.46 4.21
CA PRO A 101 0.92 -14.86 4.72
C PRO A 101 1.66 -13.67 5.33
N GLU A 102 2.36 -13.87 6.44
CA GLU A 102 3.07 -12.78 7.13
C GLU A 102 4.16 -12.18 6.25
N GLU A 103 4.80 -13.00 5.43
CA GLU A 103 5.84 -12.59 4.46
C GLU A 103 5.32 -11.67 3.34
N ASN A 104 4.01 -11.55 3.18
CA ASN A 104 3.41 -10.66 2.19
C ASN A 104 3.09 -9.26 2.76
N LEU A 105 3.35 -9.03 4.05
CA LEU A 105 3.06 -7.77 4.71
C LEU A 105 4.37 -7.10 5.16
N HIS A 106 4.89 -6.19 4.34
CA HIS A 106 6.17 -5.52 4.59
C HIS A 106 5.92 -4.20 5.31
N VAL A 107 5.94 -4.23 6.64
CA VAL A 107 5.62 -3.07 7.49
C VAL A 107 6.88 -2.27 7.84
N MET A 108 6.83 -0.94 7.71
CA MET A 108 7.90 -0.05 8.19
C MET A 108 8.06 -0.17 9.72
N GLY A 109 9.28 -0.01 10.24
CA GLY A 109 9.57 -0.16 11.66
C GLY A 109 8.72 0.73 12.60
N ALA A 110 8.55 0.28 13.84
CA ALA A 110 7.79 0.99 14.87
C ALA A 110 8.70 1.46 16.01
N SER A 111 8.28 2.51 16.72
CA SER A 111 9.09 3.13 17.78
C SER A 111 9.20 2.29 19.07
N ASP A 112 8.46 1.19 19.19
CA ASP A 112 8.60 0.19 20.25
C ASP A 112 9.45 -1.02 19.81
N VAL A 113 10.01 -0.99 18.61
CA VAL A 113 10.85 -2.03 18.01
C VAL A 113 12.23 -1.49 17.61
N PHE A 114 12.28 -0.27 17.07
CA PHE A 114 13.50 0.43 16.69
C PHE A 114 13.71 1.64 17.58
N ASP A 115 14.96 1.97 17.88
CA ASP A 115 15.29 3.11 18.74
C ASP A 115 15.15 4.44 17.97
N THR A 116 15.40 4.42 16.66
CA THR A 116 15.36 5.61 15.80
C THR A 116 14.59 5.36 14.49
N PRO A 117 13.99 6.41 13.88
CA PRO A 117 13.38 6.29 12.57
C PRO A 117 14.40 5.97 11.46
N GLU A 118 15.66 6.38 11.61
CA GLU A 118 16.74 6.06 10.67
C GLU A 118 17.01 4.55 10.63
N GLU A 119 17.15 3.90 11.79
CA GLU A 119 17.32 2.43 11.86
C GLU A 119 16.12 1.69 11.26
N ALA A 120 14.90 2.18 11.50
CA ALA A 120 13.70 1.61 10.90
C ALA A 120 13.68 1.78 9.37
N ALA A 121 14.16 2.92 8.85
CA ALA A 121 14.27 3.18 7.41
C ALA A 121 15.34 2.31 6.75
N GLU A 122 16.48 2.08 7.41
CA GLU A 122 17.52 1.17 6.94
C GLU A 122 17.02 -0.28 6.89
N ALA A 123 16.30 -0.73 7.93
CA ALA A 123 15.68 -2.05 7.95
C ALA A 123 14.65 -2.23 6.83
N TYR A 124 13.82 -1.21 6.59
CA TYR A 124 12.84 -1.24 5.49
C TYR A 124 13.51 -1.21 4.11
N THR A 125 14.62 -0.48 3.97
CA THR A 125 15.45 -0.49 2.76
C THR A 125 16.03 -1.87 2.48
N ALA A 126 16.53 -2.55 3.51
CA ALA A 126 17.02 -3.91 3.40
C ALA A 126 15.89 -4.89 3.00
N GLU A 127 14.68 -4.72 3.55
CA GLU A 127 13.52 -5.52 3.18
C GLU A 127 13.11 -5.31 1.72
N LEU A 128 13.08 -4.05 1.23
CA LEU A 128 12.84 -3.75 -0.18
C LEU A 128 13.86 -4.46 -1.10
N ALA A 129 15.14 -4.41 -0.74
CA ALA A 129 16.22 -5.04 -1.51
C ALA A 129 16.09 -6.57 -1.60
N ARG A 130 15.50 -7.23 -0.60
CA ARG A 130 15.28 -8.70 -0.61
C ARG A 130 14.31 -9.15 -1.70
N TYR A 131 13.43 -8.25 -2.15
CA TYR A 131 12.42 -8.51 -3.19
C TYR A 131 12.72 -7.77 -4.49
N ALA A 132 13.89 -7.14 -4.59
CA ALA A 132 14.32 -6.45 -5.78
C ALA A 132 14.83 -7.45 -6.85
N PRO A 133 14.53 -7.22 -8.14
CA PRO A 133 15.24 -7.87 -9.22
C PRO A 133 16.75 -7.61 -9.18
N GLU A 134 17.52 -8.44 -9.87
CA GLU A 134 18.98 -8.24 -9.98
C GLU A 134 19.32 -6.84 -10.51
N GLY A 135 20.13 -6.10 -9.76
CA GLY A 135 20.56 -4.74 -10.10
C GLY A 135 19.62 -3.62 -9.65
N GLU A 136 18.47 -3.93 -9.04
CA GLU A 136 17.51 -2.96 -8.52
C GLU A 136 17.60 -2.83 -6.99
N ALA A 137 17.12 -1.70 -6.45
CA ALA A 137 17.11 -1.44 -5.00
C ALA A 137 15.78 -1.77 -4.32
N SER A 138 14.73 -2.05 -5.11
CA SER A 138 13.37 -2.28 -4.62
C SER A 138 12.61 -3.23 -5.55
N PRO A 139 11.46 -3.78 -5.11
CA PRO A 139 10.58 -4.53 -5.99
C PRO A 139 10.07 -3.65 -7.13
N LEU A 140 9.70 -4.28 -8.24
CA LEU A 140 8.92 -3.61 -9.27
C LEU A 140 7.48 -3.49 -8.80
N PHE A 141 7.11 -2.32 -8.29
CA PHE A 141 5.74 -2.04 -7.87
C PHE A 141 4.79 -2.00 -9.07
N ASP A 142 3.72 -2.77 -8.99
CA ASP A 142 2.61 -2.71 -9.95
C ASP A 142 1.78 -1.44 -9.77
N LEU A 143 1.70 -0.97 -8.53
CA LEU A 143 1.02 0.26 -8.17
C LEU A 143 1.60 0.82 -6.87
N THR A 144 1.84 2.13 -6.86
CA THR A 144 2.11 2.92 -5.65
C THR A 144 0.97 3.90 -5.48
N LEU A 145 0.18 3.71 -4.43
CA LEU A 145 -0.90 4.61 -4.06
C LEU A 145 -0.32 5.75 -3.23
N LEU A 146 -0.62 6.99 -3.59
CA LEU A 146 -0.16 8.18 -2.89
C LEU A 146 -1.33 9.10 -2.58
N GLY A 147 -1.39 9.59 -1.34
CA GLY A 147 -2.10 10.82 -1.03
C GLY A 147 -1.27 12.03 -1.42
N MET A 148 -1.92 13.19 -1.58
CA MET A 148 -1.25 14.47 -1.80
C MET A 148 -1.80 15.52 -0.84
N GLY A 149 -0.90 16.17 -0.11
CA GLY A 149 -1.23 17.28 0.78
C GLY A 149 -1.60 18.56 0.03
N PRO A 150 -2.20 19.55 0.70
CA PRO A 150 -2.57 20.84 0.10
C PRO A 150 -1.37 21.69 -0.36
N ASP A 151 -0.20 21.42 0.21
CA ASP A 151 1.12 21.97 -0.14
C ASP A 151 1.85 21.13 -1.22
N GLY A 152 1.26 20.02 -1.66
CA GLY A 152 1.82 19.14 -2.69
C GLY A 152 2.70 18.01 -2.16
N HIS A 153 2.87 17.86 -0.84
CA HIS A 153 3.63 16.73 -0.30
C HIS A 153 2.99 15.40 -0.68
N ILE A 154 3.81 14.39 -0.90
CA ILE A 154 3.42 12.98 -1.05
C ILE A 154 4.23 12.15 -0.06
N ALA A 155 3.69 11.01 0.38
CA ALA A 155 4.33 10.24 1.44
C ALA A 155 4.66 11.18 2.63
N SER A 156 5.88 11.11 3.16
CA SER A 156 6.41 12.08 4.14
C SER A 156 7.49 13.00 3.51
N LEU A 157 7.31 13.39 2.24
CA LEU A 157 8.22 14.26 1.48
C LEU A 157 7.61 15.66 1.31
N PHE A 158 8.07 16.62 2.13
CA PHE A 158 7.58 18.00 2.21
C PHE A 158 8.42 18.99 1.39
#